data_AF-A0A9D7AKF8-F1
#
_entry.id   AF-A0A9D7AKF8-F1
#
_cell.length_a   1.000
_cell.length_b   1.000
_cell.length_c   1.000
_cell.angle_alpha   90.00
_cell.angle_beta   90.00
_cell.angle_gamma   90.00
#
_symmetry.space_group_name_H-M   'P 1'
#
loop_
_entity.id
_entity.type
_entity.pdbx_description
1 polymer ?
#
loop_
_entity_poly.entity_id
_entity_poly.type
_entity_poly.pdbx_seq_one_letter_code
_entity_poly.pdbx_strand_id
1 'polypeptide(L)'
;MLTIEQAKEYLETVGIELPDFILQALVDQVNSIQDCLDEHYPASTALLIQLYLLGLMGLGQGDKYISSQTAPSGASRSFRYQSFSDRWNGSLSLLRGLDTYGCATELTPQNPNNSSFAGVWISRGGCMCGDK
;
A
#
# COMPACT_ATOMS: atom_id res chain seq x y z
N MET A 1 -0.80 -17.95 -5.99
CA MET A 1 -1.61 -17.12 -6.91
C MET A 1 -2.88 -16.66 -6.21
N LEU A 2 -3.17 -15.38 -6.31
CA LEU A 2 -4.31 -14.71 -5.68
C LEU A 2 -5.56 -14.85 -6.55
N THR A 3 -6.70 -15.23 -5.97
CA THR A 3 -7.98 -15.25 -6.69
C THR A 3 -8.77 -13.96 -6.49
N ILE A 4 -9.65 -13.64 -7.43
CA ILE A 4 -10.54 -12.46 -7.39
C ILE A 4 -11.44 -12.49 -6.15
N GLU A 5 -11.95 -13.66 -5.77
CA GLU A 5 -12.82 -13.85 -4.62
C GLU A 5 -12.09 -13.53 -3.31
N GLN A 6 -10.85 -14.02 -3.15
CA GLN A 6 -10.01 -13.73 -1.99
C GLN A 6 -9.64 -12.26 -1.90
N ALA A 7 -9.33 -11.63 -3.05
CA ALA A 7 -9.03 -10.21 -3.12
C ALA A 7 -10.24 -9.36 -2.71
N LYS A 8 -11.45 -9.74 -3.16
CA LYS A 8 -12.69 -9.04 -2.85
C LYS A 8 -13.06 -9.13 -1.37
N GLU A 9 -13.03 -10.34 -0.81
CA GLU A 9 -13.28 -10.57 0.61
C GLU A 9 -12.33 -9.74 1.48
N TYR A 10 -11.05 -9.72 1.14
CA TYR A 10 -10.06 -8.91 1.85
C TYR A 10 -10.33 -7.40 1.72
N LEU A 11 -10.57 -6.88 0.51
CA LEU A 11 -10.81 -5.46 0.29
C LEU A 11 -12.07 -4.95 1.02
N GLU A 12 -13.12 -5.77 1.10
CA GLU A 12 -14.33 -5.47 1.88
C GLU A 12 -14.01 -5.29 3.37
N THR A 13 -13.13 -6.13 3.95
CA THR A 13 -12.70 -5.97 5.35
C THR A 13 -11.91 -4.68 5.59
N VAL A 14 -11.18 -4.21 4.59
CA VAL A 14 -10.42 -2.95 4.64
C VAL A 14 -11.33 -1.74 4.37
N GLY A 15 -12.56 -1.97 3.90
CA GLY A 15 -13.55 -0.95 3.58
C GLY A 15 -13.35 -0.30 2.21
N ILE A 16 -12.71 -1.01 1.28
CA ILE A 16 -12.42 -0.54 -0.08
C ILE A 16 -13.37 -1.26 -1.04
N GLU A 17 -14.24 -0.50 -1.70
CA GLU A 17 -15.12 -0.99 -2.75
C GLU A 17 -14.57 -0.59 -4.13
N LEU A 18 -14.10 -1.58 -4.89
CA LEU A 18 -13.63 -1.39 -6.26
C LEU A 18 -14.59 -2.05 -7.25
N PRO A 19 -14.79 -1.46 -8.45
CA PRO A 19 -15.45 -2.15 -9.55
C PRO A 19 -14.72 -3.44 -9.93
N ASP A 20 -15.47 -4.50 -10.28
CA ASP A 20 -14.90 -5.83 -10.53
C ASP A 20 -13.84 -5.81 -11.66
N PHE A 21 -13.99 -4.96 -12.68
CA PHE A 21 -13.01 -4.83 -13.77
C PHE A 21 -11.67 -4.24 -13.32
N ILE A 22 -11.69 -3.34 -12.33
CA ILE A 22 -10.47 -2.76 -11.74
C ILE A 22 -9.79 -3.81 -10.87
N LEU A 23 -10.59 -4.51 -10.05
CA LEU A 23 -10.08 -5.57 -9.19
C LEU A 23 -9.38 -6.65 -10.00
N GLN A 24 -9.96 -7.08 -11.13
CA GLN A 24 -9.32 -8.05 -12.01
C GLN A 24 -7.95 -7.56 -12.52
N ALA A 25 -7.87 -6.33 -13.03
CA ALA A 25 -6.62 -5.74 -13.51
C ALA A 25 -5.55 -5.63 -12.40
N LEU A 26 -5.96 -5.31 -11.17
CA LEU A 26 -5.05 -5.25 -10.02
C LEU A 26 -4.55 -6.65 -9.64
N VAL A 27 -5.43 -7.64 -9.64
CA VAL A 27 -5.06 -9.03 -9.35
C VAL A 27 -4.06 -9.55 -10.38
N ASP A 28 -4.27 -9.25 -11.67
CA ASP A 28 -3.32 -9.62 -12.73
C ASP A 28 -1.94 -8.97 -12.51
N GLN A 29 -1.93 -7.70 -12.09
CA GLN A 29 -0.69 -6.98 -11.80
C GLN A 29 0.04 -7.56 -10.57
N VAL A 30 -0.68 -7.93 -9.50
CA VAL A 30 -0.09 -8.57 -8.32
C VAL A 30 0.41 -9.99 -8.63
N ASN A 31 -0.32 -10.73 -9.46
CA ASN A 31 0.07 -12.08 -9.88
C ASN A 31 1.32 -12.08 -10.78
N SER A 32 1.70 -10.96 -11.40
CA SER A 32 2.95 -10.85 -12.16
C SER A 32 4.21 -11.07 -11.31
N ILE A 33 4.12 -10.89 -9.98
CA ILE A 33 5.24 -11.07 -9.03
C ILE A 33 5.34 -12.52 -8.53
N GLN A 34 4.43 -13.40 -8.94
CA GLN A 34 4.32 -14.77 -8.41
C GLN A 34 5.64 -15.54 -8.54
N ASP A 35 6.38 -15.37 -9.64
CA ASP A 35 7.65 -16.06 -9.89
C ASP A 35 8.71 -15.71 -8.82
N CYS A 36 8.83 -14.43 -8.45
CA CYS A 36 9.76 -13.97 -7.41
C CYS A 36 9.32 -14.46 -6.01
N LEU A 37 8.01 -14.52 -5.79
CA LEU A 37 7.46 -14.94 -4.50
C LEU A 37 7.65 -16.44 -4.26
N ASP A 38 7.46 -17.27 -5.29
CA ASP A 38 7.57 -18.72 -5.18
C ASP A 38 9.02 -19.20 -4.99
N GLU A 39 10.01 -18.41 -5.44
CA GLU A 39 11.43 -18.71 -5.24
C GLU A 39 11.91 -18.43 -3.80
N HIS A 40 11.34 -17.41 -3.15
CA HIS A 40 11.87 -16.89 -1.88
C HIS A 40 10.98 -17.13 -0.66
N TYR A 41 9.70 -17.43 -0.85
CA TYR A 41 8.73 -17.48 0.24
C TYR A 41 7.85 -18.74 0.21
N PRO A 42 7.41 -19.22 1.40
CA PRO A 42 6.35 -20.22 1.45
C PRO A 42 5.04 -19.62 0.94
N ALA A 43 4.17 -20.47 0.38
CA ALA A 43 2.92 -20.07 -0.25
C ALA A 43 2.00 -19.20 0.66
N SER A 44 2.02 -19.41 1.97
CA SER A 44 1.26 -18.61 2.94
C SER A 44 1.76 -17.18 3.07
N THR A 45 3.08 -16.98 3.08
CA THR A 45 3.70 -15.66 3.16
C THR A 45 3.57 -14.92 1.83
N ALA A 46 3.71 -15.62 0.70
CA ALA A 46 3.47 -15.06 -0.62
C ALA A 46 2.04 -14.49 -0.75
N LEU A 47 1.04 -15.23 -0.28
CA LEU A 47 -0.36 -14.77 -0.29
C LEU A 47 -0.54 -13.51 0.56
N LEU A 48 0.06 -13.45 1.75
CA LEU A 48 0.00 -12.25 2.61
C LEU A 48 0.62 -11.03 1.93
N ILE A 49 1.80 -11.18 1.30
CA ILE A 49 2.47 -10.09 0.58
C ILE A 49 1.56 -9.58 -0.54
N GLN A 50 0.94 -10.48 -1.30
CA GLN A 50 0.00 -10.14 -2.38
C GLN A 50 -1.22 -9.36 -1.87
N LEU A 51 -1.82 -9.79 -0.75
CA LEU A 51 -2.95 -9.09 -0.15
C LEU A 51 -2.58 -7.69 0.33
N TYR A 52 -1.43 -7.53 1.00
CA TYR A 52 -0.99 -6.21 1.46
C TYR A 52 -0.64 -5.27 0.31
N LEU A 53 -0.07 -5.79 -0.77
CA LEU A 53 0.19 -5.02 -2.00
C LEU A 53 -1.13 -4.55 -2.62
N LEU A 54 -2.09 -5.45 -2.79
CA LEU A 54 -3.41 -5.14 -3.33
C LEU A 54 -4.16 -4.12 -2.46
N GLY A 55 -4.06 -4.26 -1.13
CA GLY A 55 -4.60 -3.28 -0.18
C GLY A 55 -3.99 -1.89 -0.33
N LEU A 56 -2.67 -1.80 -0.52
CA LEU A 56 -1.99 -0.52 -0.79
C LEU A 56 -2.44 0.10 -2.11
N MET A 57 -2.53 -0.69 -3.17
CA MET A 57 -3.01 -0.23 -4.48
C MET A 57 -4.48 0.22 -4.43
N GLY A 58 -5.31 -0.45 -3.62
CA GLY A 58 -6.70 -0.07 -3.37
C GLY A 58 -6.80 1.26 -2.60
N LEU A 59 -6.01 1.42 -1.53
CA LEU A 59 -5.95 2.66 -0.74
C LEU A 59 -5.54 3.87 -1.61
N GLY A 60 -4.64 3.67 -2.57
CA GLY A 60 -4.19 4.71 -3.49
C GLY A 60 -5.25 5.20 -4.48
N GLN A 61 -6.29 4.40 -4.77
CA GLN A 61 -7.32 4.72 -5.78
C GLN A 61 -8.51 5.51 -5.24
N GLY A 62 -8.61 5.67 -3.92
CA GLY A 62 -9.62 6.52 -3.29
C GLY A 62 -10.32 5.80 -2.15
N ASP A 63 -10.05 6.25 -0.93
CA ASP A 63 -10.84 5.88 0.24
C ASP A 63 -12.14 6.70 0.24
N LYS A 64 -13.30 6.04 0.25
CA LYS A 64 -14.55 6.69 0.65
C LYS A 64 -14.59 6.77 2.18
N TYR A 65 -14.56 7.98 2.74
CA TYR A 65 -14.71 8.18 4.17
C TYR A 65 -16.12 8.65 4.51
N ILE A 66 -16.79 7.91 5.40
CA ILE A 66 -18.04 8.35 5.99
C ILE A 66 -17.72 9.11 7.27
N SER A 67 -17.73 10.44 7.20
CA SER A 67 -17.42 11.32 8.34
C SER A 67 -18.54 11.37 9.38
N SER A 68 -19.77 11.08 8.99
CA SER A 68 -20.94 11.07 9.87
C SER A 68 -22.07 10.24 9.26
N GLN A 69 -22.67 9.34 10.04
CA GLN A 69 -23.98 8.75 9.73
C GLN A 69 -24.99 9.15 10.79
N THR A 70 -26.09 9.77 10.34
CA THR A 70 -27.23 10.13 11.18
C THR A 70 -28.41 9.28 10.75
N ALA A 71 -28.95 8.48 11.68
CA ALA A 71 -30.18 7.76 11.43
C ALA A 71 -31.40 8.69 11.60
N PRO A 72 -32.51 8.47 10.86
CA PRO A 72 -33.77 9.21 11.06
C PRO A 72 -34.33 9.15 12.49
N SER A 73 -33.92 8.15 13.28
CA SER A 73 -34.28 7.99 14.69
C SER A 73 -33.48 8.88 15.67
N GLY A 74 -32.55 9.70 15.18
CA GLY A 74 -31.71 10.59 16.01
C GLY A 74 -30.47 9.91 16.62
N ALA A 75 -30.27 8.61 16.39
CA ALA A 75 -29.03 7.94 16.76
C ALA A 75 -27.89 8.36 15.82
N SER A 76 -26.77 8.80 16.41
CA SER A 76 -25.54 9.10 15.68
C SER A 76 -24.44 8.14 16.09
N ARG A 77 -23.66 7.68 15.12
CA ARG A 77 -22.39 6.98 15.36
C ARG A 77 -21.28 7.81 14.73
N SER A 78 -20.33 8.24 15.56
CA SER A 78 -19.09 8.85 15.09
C SER A 78 -17.98 7.81 15.20
N PHE A 79 -17.27 7.62 14.10
CA PHE A 79 -16.12 6.74 14.05
C PHE A 79 -14.86 7.60 13.99
N ARG A 80 -13.87 7.30 14.82
CA ARG A 80 -12.52 7.87 14.68
C ARG A 80 -11.67 6.89 13.89
N TYR A 81 -11.37 7.24 12.65
CA TYR A 81 -10.45 6.47 11.82
C TYR A 81 -9.03 7.01 12.00
N GLN A 82 -8.04 6.11 11.88
CA GLN A 82 -6.65 6.50 11.69
C GLN A 82 -6.53 7.37 10.43
N SER A 83 -5.60 8.32 10.42
CA SER A 83 -5.40 9.16 9.24
C SER A 83 -5.02 8.29 8.04
N PHE A 84 -5.32 8.74 6.82
CA PHE A 84 -4.91 8.05 5.60
C PHE A 84 -3.41 7.73 5.61
N SER A 85 -2.59 8.67 6.10
CA SER A 85 -1.15 8.48 6.29
C SER A 85 -0.81 7.34 7.25
N ASP A 86 -1.52 7.23 8.37
CA ASP A 86 -1.27 6.16 9.34
C ASP A 86 -1.64 4.79 8.77
N ARG A 87 -2.78 4.70 8.05
CA ARG A 87 -3.21 3.48 7.37
C ARG A 87 -2.21 3.06 6.30
N TRP A 88 -1.80 4.01 5.44
CA TRP A 88 -0.82 3.79 4.40
C TRP A 88 0.52 3.30 4.97
N ASN A 89 1.05 4.00 5.97
CA ASN A 89 2.32 3.64 6.60
C ASN A 89 2.23 2.29 7.32
N GLY A 90 1.08 1.97 7.94
CA GLY A 90 0.82 0.67 8.54
C GLY A 90 0.90 -0.45 7.51
N SER A 91 0.13 -0.36 6.43
CA SER A 91 0.13 -1.35 5.34
C SER A 91 1.51 -1.49 4.68
N LEU A 92 2.21 -0.38 4.46
CA LEU A 92 3.56 -0.38 3.89
C LEU A 92 4.59 -1.03 4.83
N SER A 93 4.47 -0.80 6.14
CA SER A 93 5.36 -1.41 7.13
C SER A 93 5.17 -2.94 7.22
N LEU A 94 3.93 -3.41 7.10
CA LEU A 94 3.60 -4.84 7.05
C LEU A 94 4.18 -5.49 5.80
N LEU A 95 4.01 -4.84 4.64
CA LEU A 95 4.56 -5.34 3.38
C LEU A 95 6.09 -5.40 3.43
N ARG A 96 6.77 -4.34 3.88
CA ARG A 96 8.24 -4.33 4.01
C ARG A 96 8.78 -5.28 5.07
N GLY A 97 7.99 -5.56 6.12
CA GLY A 97 8.36 -6.53 7.15
C GLY A 97 8.34 -7.97 6.64
N LEU A 98 7.49 -8.27 5.65
CA LEU A 98 7.36 -9.59 5.05
C LEU A 98 8.23 -9.74 3.79
N ASP A 99 8.27 -8.71 2.95
CA ASP A 99 9.03 -8.68 1.71
C ASP A 99 10.48 -8.21 1.94
N THR A 100 11.29 -9.09 2.51
CA THR A 100 12.73 -8.93 2.70
C THR A 100 13.54 -8.96 1.40
N TYR A 101 13.07 -9.66 0.36
CA TYR A 101 13.76 -9.80 -0.93
C TYR A 101 13.39 -8.70 -1.92
N GLY A 102 12.35 -7.90 -1.62
CA GLY A 102 11.97 -6.72 -2.39
C GLY A 102 11.18 -7.03 -3.65
N CYS A 103 10.53 -8.19 -3.74
CA CYS A 103 9.77 -8.61 -4.91
C CYS A 103 8.62 -7.63 -5.24
N ALA A 104 8.03 -6.98 -4.24
CA ALA A 104 6.91 -6.06 -4.40
C ALA A 104 7.32 -4.59 -4.55
N THR A 105 8.61 -4.26 -4.46
CA THR A 105 9.09 -2.87 -4.40
C THR A 105 8.85 -2.07 -5.69
N GLU A 106 8.90 -2.71 -6.85
CA GLU A 106 8.66 -2.05 -8.15
C GLU A 106 7.18 -1.69 -8.35
N LEU A 107 6.29 -2.48 -7.75
CA LEU A 107 4.84 -2.36 -7.91
C LEU A 107 4.17 -1.60 -6.77
N THR A 108 4.87 -1.37 -5.66
CA THR A 108 4.36 -0.50 -4.59
C THR A 108 4.17 0.92 -5.10
N PRO A 109 2.94 1.49 -4.99
CA PRO A 109 2.72 2.87 -5.41
C PRO A 109 3.54 3.84 -4.55
N GLN A 110 3.91 4.98 -5.12
CA GLN A 110 4.62 6.03 -4.37
C GLN A 110 3.79 6.54 -3.20
N ASN A 111 4.45 6.78 -2.06
CA ASN A 111 3.78 7.28 -0.87
C ASN A 111 3.13 8.64 -1.16
N PRO A 112 1.79 8.76 -1.13
CA PRO A 112 1.09 10.01 -1.40
C PRO A 112 1.34 11.10 -0.34
N ASN A 113 1.88 10.72 0.83
CA ASN A 113 2.24 11.65 1.91
C ASN A 113 3.68 12.15 1.83
N ASN A 114 4.51 11.60 0.94
CA ASN A 114 5.81 12.19 0.65
C ASN A 114 5.56 13.47 -0.16
N SER A 115 5.45 14.60 0.55
CA SER A 115 5.88 15.87 -0.02
C SER A 115 7.30 15.63 -0.52
N SER A 116 7.50 15.72 -1.84
CA SER A 116 8.82 15.56 -2.43
C SER A 116 9.68 16.70 -1.93
N PHE A 117 10.34 16.53 -0.78
CA PHE A 117 11.46 17.37 -0.40
C PHE A 117 12.55 17.02 -1.41
N ALA A 118 12.64 17.81 -2.48
CA ALA A 118 13.84 17.91 -3.27
C ALA A 118 14.95 18.43 -2.33
N GLY A 119 15.48 17.53 -1.51
CA GLY A 119 16.63 17.74 -0.66
C GLY A 119 17.82 17.94 -1.60
N VAL A 120 17.99 19.17 -2.06
CA VAL A 120 19.22 19.64 -2.68
C VAL A 120 20.29 19.58 -1.58
N TRP A 121 20.97 18.45 -1.50
CA TRP A 121 22.16 18.29 -0.68
C TRP A 121 23.30 19.05 -1.37
N ILE A 122 23.42 20.35 -1.12
CA ILE A 122 24.67 21.07 -1.41
C ILE A 122 25.68 20.62 -0.36
N SER A 123 26.42 19.57 -0.67
CA SER A 123 27.70 19.34 -0.02
C SER A 123 28.59 20.52 -0.40
N ARG A 124 28.86 21.40 0.56
CA ARG A 124 29.84 22.47 0.39
C ARG A 124 31.22 21.79 0.33
N GLY A 125 31.67 21.47 -0.89
CA GLY A 125 32.98 20.87 -1.14
C GLY A 125 34.07 21.66 -0.44
N GLY A 126 34.78 21.00 0.47
CA GLY A 126 35.97 21.55 1.11
C GLY A 126 36.99 21.89 0.04
N CYS A 127 37.51 23.13 0.10
CA CYS A 127 38.64 23.53 -0.71
C CYS A 127 39.85 22.68 -0.35
N MET A 128 40.21 21.72 -1.22
CA MET A 128 41.58 21.23 -1.30
C MET A 128 42.43 22.35 -1.91
N CYS A 129 42.93 23.26 -1.08
CA CYS A 129 44.11 24.04 -1.42
C CYS A 129 45.33 23.28 -0.87
N GLY A 130 45.80 22.32 -1.65
CA GLY A 130 47.20 21.91 -1.62
C GLY A 130 47.88 22.60 -2.79
N ASP A 131 48.76 23.56 -2.49
CA ASP A 131 49.98 23.87 -3.24
C ASP A 131 50.63 25.13 -2.64
N LYS A 132 51.60 24.91 -1.74
CA LYS A 132 52.91 25.58 -1.70
C LYS A 132 53.87 24.72 -0.88
#